data_AF-A0A7X8WKB4-F1
#
_entry.id   AF-A0A7X8WKB4-F1
#
_cell.length_a   1.000
_cell.length_b   1.000
_cell.length_c   1.000
_cell.angle_alpha   90.00
_cell.angle_beta   90.00
_cell.angle_gamma   90.00
#
_symmetry.space_group_name_H-M   'P 1'
#
loop_
_entity.id
_entity.type
_entity.pdbx_description
1 polymer ?
#
loop_
_entity_poly.entity_id
_entity_poly.type
_entity_poly.pdbx_seq_one_letter_code
_entity_poly.pdbx_strand_id
1 'polypeptide(L)'
;MRTLRRVVLLMIGVSIFSCQPKFDLKSDKHLAEIFTDTELKEIEKMISYVDDRVMEETGSKDINEAYHQLLDVINQTMQENSKFFVPFEEEEKYAFLESLDSTVFNEFWIMDNHVRMAIYKDSIYEDLDNYKTLDLSRNGKYAGYLKSIGEGDTYYKSVKDNLDAAGGLTPSIVASFLENHNMFDFTIPKHRLWGAVFILIIEEPHDKKMERYLNQKASS
;
A
#
# COMPACT_ATOMS: atom_id res chain seq x y z
N MET A 1 30.59 19.24 -56.04
CA MET A 1 30.79 20.30 -55.01
C MET A 1 29.55 21.18 -54.95
N ARG A 2 28.68 20.96 -53.96
CA ARG A 2 27.80 21.96 -53.31
C ARG A 2 26.92 21.22 -52.31
N THR A 3 27.42 21.22 -51.09
CA THR A 3 26.80 20.86 -49.83
C THR A 3 25.48 21.61 -49.63
N LEU A 4 24.40 20.92 -49.26
CA LEU A 4 23.25 21.58 -48.65
C LEU A 4 22.59 20.72 -47.56
N ARG A 5 22.97 21.07 -46.34
CA ARG A 5 22.24 21.05 -45.06
C ARG A 5 21.44 19.80 -44.70
N ARG A 6 22.06 19.00 -43.82
CA ARG A 6 21.39 18.13 -42.86
C ARG A 6 20.48 18.97 -41.95
N VAL A 7 19.18 18.74 -41.99
CA VAL A 7 18.24 19.25 -40.96
C VAL A 7 18.28 18.25 -39.81
N VAL A 8 18.98 18.61 -38.74
CA VAL A 8 18.95 17.87 -37.47
C VAL A 8 17.75 18.41 -36.70
N LEU A 9 16.66 17.65 -36.68
CA LEU A 9 15.51 17.89 -35.82
C LEU A 9 15.89 17.48 -34.40
N LEU A 10 16.25 18.48 -33.59
CA LEU A 10 16.47 18.37 -32.16
C LEU A 10 15.10 18.22 -31.48
N MET A 11 14.67 16.98 -31.24
CA MET A 11 13.55 16.72 -30.32
C MET A 11 14.03 17.07 -28.90
N ILE A 12 13.77 18.31 -28.49
CA ILE A 12 13.85 18.73 -27.11
C ILE A 12 12.70 18.01 -26.39
N GLY A 13 13.03 16.92 -25.69
CA GLY A 13 12.12 16.26 -24.77
C GLY A 13 11.72 17.26 -23.70
N VAL A 14 10.47 17.72 -23.76
CA VAL A 14 9.83 18.42 -22.65
C VAL A 14 9.50 17.34 -21.62
N SER A 15 10.46 17.02 -20.76
CA SER A 15 10.19 16.32 -19.51
C SER A 15 9.36 17.26 -18.65
N ILE A 16 8.05 17.14 -18.77
CA ILE A 16 7.10 17.70 -17.81
C ILE A 16 7.32 16.93 -16.51
N PHE A 17 8.24 17.43 -15.68
CA PHE A 17 8.21 17.12 -14.25
C PHE A 17 6.86 17.65 -13.75
N SER A 18 5.91 16.74 -13.59
CA SER A 18 4.69 17.01 -12.85
C SER A 18 5.13 17.36 -11.43
N CYS A 19 5.26 18.66 -11.16
CA CYS A 19 5.51 19.18 -9.83
C CYS A 19 4.18 19.04 -9.07
N GLN A 20 3.86 17.83 -8.63
CA GLN A 20 2.78 17.69 -7.67
C GLN A 20 3.16 18.44 -6.39
N PRO A 21 2.19 19.07 -5.71
CA PRO A 21 2.44 19.75 -4.45
C PRO A 21 3.12 18.77 -3.50
N LYS A 22 4.21 19.23 -2.86
CA LYS A 22 4.88 18.43 -1.84
C LYS A 22 3.87 18.12 -0.74
N PHE A 23 3.59 16.84 -0.55
CA PHE A 23 2.69 16.36 0.48
C PHE A 23 3.31 16.61 1.86
N ASP A 24 2.61 17.33 2.73
CA ASP A 24 3.11 17.76 4.03
C ASP A 24 2.39 17.01 5.17
N LEU A 25 3.05 15.96 5.67
CA LEU A 25 2.53 15.20 6.80
C LEU A 25 2.45 16.01 8.10
N LYS A 26 3.22 17.08 8.25
CA LYS A 26 3.20 17.89 9.47
C LYS A 26 1.94 18.74 9.59
N SER A 27 1.18 18.90 8.52
CA SER A 27 -0.13 19.54 8.57
C SER A 27 -1.16 18.71 9.36
N ASP A 28 -0.92 17.41 9.53
CA ASP A 28 -1.67 16.58 10.48
C ASP A 28 -1.03 16.64 11.87
N LYS A 29 -1.76 17.25 12.80
CA LYS A 29 -1.33 17.44 14.19
C LYS A 29 -1.04 16.10 14.89
N HIS A 30 -1.86 15.07 14.67
CA HIS A 30 -1.70 13.79 15.34
C HIS A 30 -0.47 13.04 14.83
N LEU A 31 -0.16 13.14 13.54
CA LEU A 31 1.10 12.60 12.99
C LEU A 31 2.31 13.33 13.57
N ALA A 32 2.28 14.67 13.60
CA ALA A 32 3.38 15.48 14.11
C ALA A 32 3.65 15.29 15.62
N GLU A 33 2.65 14.87 16.39
CA GLU A 33 2.79 14.57 17.82
C GLU A 33 3.34 13.16 18.09
N ILE A 34 3.08 12.20 17.20
CA ILE A 34 3.42 10.78 17.40
C ILE A 34 4.77 10.42 16.76
N PHE A 35 5.05 10.97 15.58
CA PHE A 35 6.22 10.64 14.79
C PHE A 35 7.21 11.80 14.78
N THR A 36 8.50 11.47 14.86
CA THR A 36 9.58 12.42 14.71
C THR A 36 9.75 12.85 13.25
N ASP A 37 10.42 13.97 13.01
CA ASP A 37 10.73 14.46 11.66
C ASP A 37 11.45 13.44 10.76
N THR A 38 12.27 12.56 11.33
CA THR A 38 12.94 11.49 10.57
C THR A 38 11.95 10.40 10.20
N GLU A 39 11.10 9.98 11.13
CA GLU A 39 10.08 8.96 10.88
C GLU A 39 9.06 9.45 9.85
N LEU A 40 8.64 10.72 9.93
CA LEU A 40 7.75 11.34 8.95
C LEU A 40 8.32 11.30 7.53
N LYS A 41 9.65 11.45 7.35
CA LYS A 41 10.27 11.32 6.03
C LYS A 41 10.23 9.90 5.48
N GLU A 42 10.35 8.89 6.34
CA GLU A 42 10.20 7.50 5.90
C GLU A 42 8.74 7.18 5.57
N ILE A 43 7.79 7.73 6.31
CA ILE A 43 6.35 7.65 5.99
C ILE A 43 6.06 8.35 4.66
N GLU A 44 6.67 9.50 4.39
CA GLU A 44 6.56 10.19 3.10
C GLU A 44 7.07 9.30 1.94
N LYS A 45 8.16 8.54 2.13
CA LYS A 45 8.62 7.58 1.11
C LYS A 45 7.61 6.46 0.87
N MET A 46 7.04 5.90 1.94
CA MET A 46 6.00 4.88 1.86
C MET A 46 4.77 5.37 1.09
N ILE A 47 4.31 6.58 1.39
CA ILE A 47 3.19 7.20 0.67
C ILE A 47 3.58 7.48 -0.78
N SER A 48 4.77 8.02 -1.04
CA SER A 48 5.24 8.31 -2.40
C SER A 48 5.34 7.04 -3.26
N TYR A 49 5.79 5.93 -2.69
CA TYR A 49 5.84 4.64 -3.39
C TYR A 49 4.44 4.17 -3.83
N VAL A 50 3.43 4.39 -2.99
CA VAL A 50 2.04 4.10 -3.36
C VAL A 50 1.50 5.13 -4.34
N ASP A 51 1.77 6.42 -4.13
CA ASP A 51 1.34 7.50 -5.03
C ASP A 51 1.82 7.25 -6.46
N ASP A 52 3.09 6.87 -6.62
CA ASP A 52 3.68 6.57 -7.93
C ASP A 52 2.94 5.39 -8.59
N ARG A 53 2.67 4.32 -7.84
CA ARG A 53 1.92 3.17 -8.34
C ARG A 53 0.48 3.52 -8.72
N VAL A 54 -0.25 4.26 -7.87
CA VAL A 54 -1.65 4.60 -8.16
C VAL A 54 -1.75 5.53 -9.37
N MET A 55 -0.81 6.48 -9.52
CA MET A 55 -0.78 7.36 -10.69
C MET A 55 -0.36 6.64 -11.96
N GLU A 56 0.58 5.69 -11.87
CA GLU A 56 0.98 4.86 -13.00
C GLU A 56 -0.17 4.00 -13.52
N GLU A 57 -0.84 3.28 -12.61
CA GLU A 57 -1.94 2.36 -12.96
C GLU A 57 -3.14 3.10 -13.56
N THR A 58 -3.45 4.28 -13.02
CA THR A 58 -4.64 5.04 -13.45
C THR A 58 -4.36 6.02 -14.59
N GLY A 59 -3.10 6.41 -14.79
CA GLY A 59 -2.71 7.51 -15.67
C GLY A 59 -3.22 8.89 -15.22
N SER A 60 -3.81 8.99 -14.02
CA SER A 60 -4.32 10.25 -13.48
C SER A 60 -3.16 11.17 -13.06
N LYS A 61 -3.35 12.47 -13.30
CA LYS A 61 -2.43 13.53 -12.80
C LYS A 61 -2.89 14.13 -11.48
N ASP A 62 -4.13 13.86 -11.09
CA ASP A 62 -4.70 14.26 -9.82
C ASP A 62 -4.64 13.05 -8.88
N ILE A 63 -3.94 13.21 -7.76
CA ILE A 63 -3.72 12.09 -6.85
C ILE A 63 -5.01 11.66 -6.15
N ASN A 64 -5.92 12.59 -5.84
CA ASN A 64 -7.18 12.23 -5.22
C ASN A 64 -7.99 11.32 -6.14
N GLU A 65 -8.13 11.75 -7.40
CA GLU A 65 -8.75 10.96 -8.45
C GLU A 65 -8.05 9.61 -8.67
N ALA A 66 -6.71 9.58 -8.65
CA ALA A 66 -5.94 8.35 -8.84
C ALA A 66 -6.25 7.29 -7.77
N TYR A 67 -6.33 7.69 -6.49
CA TYR A 67 -6.71 6.76 -5.43
C TYR A 67 -8.13 6.26 -5.60
N HIS A 68 -9.11 7.14 -5.92
CA HIS A 68 -10.49 6.70 -6.13
C HIS A 68 -10.59 5.71 -7.30
N GLN A 69 -9.97 6.01 -8.44
CA GLN A 69 -9.99 5.14 -9.61
C GLN A 69 -9.35 3.77 -9.33
N LEU A 70 -8.23 3.73 -8.61
CA LEU A 70 -7.61 2.46 -8.25
C LEU A 70 -8.48 1.65 -7.27
N LEU A 71 -9.07 2.32 -6.27
CA LEU A 71 -9.94 1.66 -5.29
C LEU A 71 -11.23 1.15 -5.93
N ASP A 72 -11.77 1.84 -6.95
CA ASP A 72 -12.87 1.35 -7.77
C ASP A 72 -12.49 0.05 -8.49
N VAL A 73 -11.29 -0.01 -9.11
CA VAL A 73 -10.77 -1.22 -9.76
C VAL A 73 -10.62 -2.37 -8.76
N ILE A 74 -10.05 -2.11 -7.58
CA ILE A 74 -9.93 -3.11 -6.51
C ILE A 74 -11.30 -3.61 -6.09
N ASN A 75 -12.25 -2.70 -5.82
CA ASN A 75 -13.60 -3.06 -5.39
C ASN A 75 -14.31 -3.93 -6.44
N GLN A 76 -14.29 -3.50 -7.71
CA GLN A 76 -14.90 -4.24 -8.81
C GLN A 76 -14.30 -5.64 -8.95
N THR A 77 -12.98 -5.74 -8.94
CA THR A 77 -12.31 -7.03 -9.13
C THR A 77 -12.47 -7.99 -7.95
N MET A 78 -12.59 -7.47 -6.73
CA MET A 78 -12.93 -8.26 -5.54
C MET A 78 -14.34 -8.84 -5.63
N GLN A 79 -15.29 -8.13 -6.24
CA GLN A 79 -16.66 -8.63 -6.44
C GLN A 79 -16.76 -9.68 -7.56
N GLU A 80 -15.88 -9.63 -8.56
CA GLU A 80 -15.93 -10.51 -9.74
C GLU A 80 -15.27 -11.90 -9.54
N ASN A 81 -14.75 -12.22 -8.34
CA ASN A 81 -14.15 -13.49 -7.86
C ASN A 81 -13.04 -14.14 -8.71
N SER A 82 -12.82 -13.72 -9.95
CA SER A 82 -11.97 -14.41 -10.94
C SER A 82 -10.75 -13.59 -11.37
N LYS A 83 -10.65 -12.32 -10.93
CA LYS A 83 -9.63 -11.38 -11.40
C LYS A 83 -9.18 -10.40 -10.30
N PHE A 84 -8.97 -10.88 -9.08
CA PHE A 84 -8.50 -10.04 -7.98
C PHE A 84 -7.30 -9.19 -8.41
N PHE A 85 -7.44 -7.87 -8.39
CA PHE A 85 -6.36 -6.95 -8.74
C PHE A 85 -5.39 -6.82 -7.58
N VAL A 86 -4.11 -7.08 -7.84
CA VAL A 86 -3.03 -6.92 -6.86
C VAL A 86 -2.20 -5.70 -7.27
N PRO A 87 -2.17 -4.62 -6.47
CA PRO A 87 -1.53 -3.37 -6.88
C PRO A 87 -0.01 -3.44 -7.09
N PHE A 88 0.64 -4.43 -6.48
CA PHE A 88 2.09 -4.61 -6.54
C PHE A 88 2.45 -6.08 -6.75
N GLU A 89 3.53 -6.32 -7.50
CA GLU A 89 4.22 -7.61 -7.46
C GLU A 89 4.80 -7.81 -6.05
N GLU A 90 4.55 -8.97 -5.44
CA GLU A 90 4.84 -9.15 -4.01
C GLU A 90 6.33 -9.01 -3.67
N GLU A 91 7.22 -9.54 -4.52
CA GLU A 91 8.66 -9.48 -4.29
C GLU A 91 9.17 -8.02 -4.32
N GLU A 92 8.65 -7.19 -5.23
CA GLU A 92 8.99 -5.76 -5.29
C GLU A 92 8.45 -5.01 -4.07
N LYS A 93 7.21 -5.31 -3.66
CA LYS A 93 6.58 -4.72 -2.48
C LYS A 93 7.36 -5.03 -1.21
N TYR A 94 7.70 -6.30 -0.99
CA TYR A 94 8.47 -6.70 0.19
C TYR A 94 9.88 -6.10 0.19
N ALA A 95 10.57 -6.09 -0.96
CA ALA A 95 11.88 -5.46 -1.07
C ALA A 95 11.83 -3.96 -0.75
N PHE A 96 10.79 -3.26 -1.20
CA PHE A 96 10.56 -1.87 -0.82
C PHE A 96 10.36 -1.72 0.69
N LEU A 97 9.46 -2.50 1.29
CA LEU A 97 9.16 -2.41 2.71
C LEU A 97 10.37 -2.73 3.60
N GLU A 98 11.17 -3.73 3.22
CA GLU A 98 12.41 -4.09 3.89
C GLU A 98 13.52 -3.03 3.74
N SER A 99 13.40 -2.14 2.74
CA SER A 99 14.34 -1.03 2.54
C SER A 99 14.04 0.21 3.40
N LEU A 100 12.86 0.26 4.02
CA LEU A 100 12.52 1.32 4.98
C LEU A 100 13.40 1.21 6.24
N ASP A 101 13.55 2.31 6.96
CA ASP A 101 14.15 2.25 8.30
C ASP A 101 13.41 1.23 9.15
N SER A 102 14.14 0.27 9.73
CA SER A 102 13.53 -0.86 10.43
C SER A 102 12.74 -0.44 11.68
N THR A 103 13.10 0.69 12.30
CA THR A 103 12.33 1.26 13.40
C THR A 103 10.97 1.70 12.87
N VAL A 104 10.94 2.50 11.80
CA VAL A 104 9.69 2.98 11.18
C VAL A 104 8.86 1.82 10.65
N PHE A 105 9.48 0.85 9.97
CA PHE A 105 8.79 -0.33 9.48
C PHE A 105 8.01 -1.03 10.60
N ASN A 106 8.65 -1.30 11.75
CA ASN A 106 8.04 -1.99 12.88
C ASN A 106 6.92 -1.18 13.57
N GLU A 107 6.88 0.15 13.37
CA GLU A 107 5.80 0.99 13.86
C GLU A 107 4.49 0.83 13.07
N PHE A 108 4.56 0.23 11.87
CA PHE A 108 3.42 0.00 10.98
C PHE A 108 3.12 -1.49 10.81
N TRP A 109 4.16 -2.31 10.64
CA TRP A 109 4.05 -3.61 10.00
C TRP A 109 4.61 -4.74 10.87
N ILE A 110 4.10 -5.94 10.63
CA ILE A 110 4.69 -7.21 11.03
C ILE A 110 4.84 -8.01 9.73
N MET A 111 6.06 -8.45 9.43
CA MET A 111 6.31 -9.36 8.32
C MET A 111 6.79 -10.69 8.86
N ASP A 112 5.98 -11.73 8.69
CA ASP A 112 6.37 -13.10 9.00
C ASP A 112 6.95 -13.72 7.74
N ASN A 113 8.03 -14.48 7.88
CA ASN A 113 8.65 -15.23 6.79
C ASN A 113 8.41 -16.74 6.93
N HIS A 114 7.63 -17.15 7.93
CA HIS A 114 7.34 -18.54 8.25
C HIS A 114 5.86 -18.71 8.58
N VAL A 115 5.16 -19.51 7.78
CA VAL A 115 3.76 -19.88 8.08
C VAL A 115 3.73 -21.31 8.59
N ARG A 116 3.32 -21.48 9.84
CA ARG A 116 3.23 -22.80 10.48
C ARG A 116 2.31 -23.76 9.74
N MET A 117 1.19 -23.27 9.22
CA MET A 117 0.20 -24.08 8.55
C MET A 117 -0.55 -23.28 7.49
N ALA A 118 -0.66 -23.84 6.29
CA ALA A 118 -1.48 -23.32 5.20
C ALA A 118 -2.33 -24.44 4.61
N ILE A 119 -3.62 -24.17 4.41
CA ILE A 119 -4.52 -25.08 3.69
C ILE A 119 -4.53 -24.63 2.24
N TYR A 120 -4.22 -25.52 1.30
CA TYR A 120 -4.31 -25.24 -0.12
C TYR A 120 -4.94 -26.43 -0.84
N LYS A 121 -6.05 -26.18 -1.53
CA LYS A 121 -6.95 -27.23 -2.06
C LYS A 121 -7.34 -28.19 -0.93
N ASP A 122 -7.17 -29.49 -1.15
CA ASP A 122 -7.50 -30.54 -0.18
C ASP A 122 -6.28 -30.97 0.67
N SER A 123 -5.23 -30.14 0.74
CA SER A 123 -3.97 -30.47 1.42
C SER A 123 -3.61 -29.45 2.50
N ILE A 124 -3.00 -29.95 3.57
CA ILE A 124 -2.42 -29.15 4.64
C ILE A 124 -0.91 -29.14 4.41
N TYR A 125 -0.35 -27.95 4.30
CA TYR A 125 1.09 -27.71 4.24
C TYR A 125 1.52 -27.17 5.60
N GLU A 126 2.58 -27.75 6.16
CA GLU A 126 3.13 -27.39 7.47
C GLU A 126 4.53 -26.80 7.30
N ASP A 127 4.89 -25.89 8.20
CA ASP A 127 6.22 -25.28 8.31
C ASP A 127 6.74 -24.68 6.98
N LEU A 128 5.99 -23.72 6.44
CA LEU A 128 6.31 -23.04 5.19
C LEU A 128 7.35 -21.93 5.42
N ASP A 129 8.63 -22.27 5.25
CA ASP A 129 9.73 -21.31 5.28
C ASP A 129 9.81 -20.44 4.02
N ASN A 130 10.14 -19.15 4.17
CA ASN A 130 10.14 -18.14 3.12
C ASN A 130 8.75 -17.86 2.52
N TYR A 131 7.69 -18.21 3.25
CA TYR A 131 6.33 -17.80 2.91
C TYR A 131 6.03 -16.48 3.62
N LYS A 132 6.28 -15.37 2.93
CA LYS A 132 6.12 -14.02 3.51
C LYS A 132 4.66 -13.65 3.70
N THR A 133 4.27 -13.14 4.85
CA THR A 133 2.96 -12.51 5.08
C THR A 133 3.14 -11.16 5.74
N LEU A 134 2.35 -10.18 5.32
CA LEU A 134 2.37 -8.81 5.84
C LEU A 134 1.08 -8.50 6.61
N ASP A 135 1.25 -8.07 7.86
CA ASP A 135 0.16 -7.64 8.75
C ASP A 135 0.45 -6.27 9.39
N LEU A 136 -0.59 -5.66 9.95
CA LEU A 136 -0.45 -4.43 10.73
C LEU A 136 0.06 -4.70 12.15
N SER A 137 0.99 -3.87 12.60
CA SER A 137 1.45 -3.87 13.98
C SER A 137 0.34 -3.32 14.90
N ARG A 138 -0.17 -4.17 15.78
CA ARG A 138 -1.21 -3.81 16.77
C ARG A 138 -0.76 -2.74 17.78
N ASN A 139 0.54 -2.70 18.08
CA ASN A 139 1.11 -1.90 19.15
C ASN A 139 2.09 -0.83 18.66
N GLY A 140 2.30 -0.71 17.35
CA GLY A 140 3.15 0.33 16.79
C GLY A 140 2.53 1.72 16.86
N LYS A 141 3.33 2.75 16.63
CA LYS A 141 2.91 4.15 16.58
C LYS A 141 1.79 4.38 15.58
N TYR A 142 1.71 3.61 14.49
CA TYR A 142 0.59 3.74 13.56
C TYR A 142 -0.75 3.34 14.19
N ALA A 143 -0.77 2.27 14.99
CA ALA A 143 -1.96 1.94 15.78
C ALA A 143 -2.27 3.02 16.82
N GLY A 144 -1.25 3.64 17.41
CA GLY A 144 -1.39 4.83 18.25
C GLY A 144 -2.01 6.02 17.52
N TYR A 145 -1.61 6.24 16.27
CA TYR A 145 -2.15 7.28 15.40
C TYR A 145 -3.62 7.03 15.05
N LEU A 146 -3.98 5.82 14.61
CA LEU A 146 -5.37 5.40 14.36
C LEU A 146 -6.26 5.62 15.60
N LYS A 147 -5.74 5.31 16.78
CA LYS A 147 -6.44 5.59 18.05
C LYS A 147 -6.68 7.08 18.24
N SER A 148 -5.65 7.92 18.00
CA SER A 148 -5.72 9.36 18.24
C SER A 148 -6.69 10.06 17.29
N ILE A 149 -6.63 9.77 15.98
CA ILE A 149 -7.59 10.34 15.02
C ILE A 149 -9.00 9.76 15.18
N GLY A 150 -9.12 8.53 15.71
CA GLY A 150 -10.39 7.88 16.02
C GLY A 150 -11.19 8.55 17.14
N GLU A 151 -10.58 9.43 17.96
CA GLU A 151 -11.31 10.20 18.98
C GLU A 151 -12.33 11.18 18.36
N GLY A 152 -12.05 11.65 17.14
CA GLY A 152 -12.92 12.56 16.39
C GLY A 152 -13.55 11.97 15.13
N ASP A 153 -13.23 10.72 14.79
CA ASP A 153 -13.61 10.11 13.52
C ASP A 153 -14.02 8.64 13.70
N THR A 154 -15.31 8.36 13.50
CA THR A 154 -15.89 7.03 13.76
C THR A 154 -15.34 5.96 12.84
N TYR A 155 -14.89 6.32 11.64
CA TYR A 155 -14.30 5.37 10.71
C TYR A 155 -12.97 4.84 11.28
N TYR A 156 -12.05 5.74 11.61
CA TYR A 156 -10.75 5.36 12.17
C TYR A 156 -10.84 4.70 13.54
N LYS A 157 -11.84 5.09 14.35
CA LYS A 157 -12.17 4.34 15.56
C LYS A 157 -12.50 2.88 15.24
N SER A 158 -13.34 2.63 14.24
CA SER A 158 -13.69 1.27 13.83
C SER A 158 -12.49 0.48 13.32
N VAL A 159 -11.60 1.11 12.54
CA VAL A 159 -10.34 0.51 12.09
C VAL A 159 -9.48 0.11 13.28
N LYS A 160 -9.31 1.00 14.27
CA LYS A 160 -8.51 0.72 15.47
C LYS A 160 -9.10 -0.41 16.32
N ASP A 161 -10.41 -0.37 16.56
CA ASP A 161 -11.10 -1.39 17.35
C ASP A 161 -11.00 -2.78 16.69
N ASN A 162 -11.05 -2.85 15.36
CA ASN A 162 -10.84 -4.10 14.61
C ASN A 162 -9.40 -4.59 14.70
N LEU A 163 -8.42 -3.69 14.56
CA LEU A 163 -7.01 -4.04 14.71
C LEU A 163 -6.73 -4.63 16.11
N ASP A 164 -7.34 -4.09 17.17
CA ASP A 164 -7.22 -4.64 18.53
C ASP A 164 -7.87 -6.01 18.69
N ALA A 165 -9.06 -6.18 18.12
CA ALA A 165 -9.86 -7.39 18.30
C ALA A 165 -9.38 -8.57 17.43
N ALA A 166 -9.08 -8.30 16.16
CA ALA A 166 -8.75 -9.33 15.16
C ALA A 166 -7.25 -9.45 14.88
N GLY A 167 -6.46 -8.43 15.24
CA GLY A 167 -5.04 -8.37 14.93
C GLY A 167 -4.67 -7.99 13.50
N GLY A 168 -5.65 -7.59 12.70
CA GLY A 168 -5.48 -7.13 11.32
C GLY A 168 -6.76 -6.46 10.81
N LEU A 169 -6.82 -6.22 9.50
CA LEU A 169 -8.03 -5.71 8.86
C LEU A 169 -9.03 -6.84 8.63
N THR A 170 -10.24 -6.67 9.15
CA THR A 170 -11.32 -7.65 8.94
C THR A 170 -11.97 -7.46 7.57
N PRO A 171 -12.62 -8.49 7.02
CA PRO A 171 -13.33 -8.38 5.74
C PRO A 171 -14.36 -7.25 5.71
N SER A 172 -15.00 -6.93 6.85
CA SER A 172 -15.96 -5.82 6.94
C SER A 172 -15.30 -4.45 6.83
N ILE A 173 -14.11 -4.25 7.39
CA ILE A 173 -13.36 -2.99 7.25
C ILE A 173 -12.87 -2.82 5.82
N VAL A 174 -12.39 -3.89 5.21
CA VAL A 174 -11.96 -3.90 3.80
C VAL A 174 -13.13 -3.54 2.89
N ALA A 175 -14.27 -4.23 3.03
CA ALA A 175 -15.47 -3.94 2.24
C ALA A 175 -15.97 -2.51 2.49
N SER A 176 -16.05 -2.08 3.75
CA SER A 176 -16.51 -0.73 4.10
C SER A 176 -15.63 0.36 3.49
N PHE A 177 -14.30 0.18 3.48
CA PHE A 177 -13.41 1.15 2.83
C PHE A 177 -13.63 1.18 1.33
N LEU A 178 -13.65 0.02 0.67
CA LEU A 178 -13.79 -0.09 -0.78
C LEU A 178 -15.15 0.38 -1.29
N GLU A 179 -16.22 0.20 -0.53
CA GLU A 179 -17.56 0.69 -0.92
C GLU A 179 -17.73 2.20 -0.67
N ASN A 180 -16.98 2.77 0.26
CA ASN A 180 -17.18 4.15 0.72
C ASN A 180 -15.94 5.03 0.58
N HIS A 181 -14.96 4.63 -0.24
CA HIS A 181 -13.72 5.38 -0.47
C HIS A 181 -14.00 6.80 -1.00
N ASN A 182 -15.14 7.04 -1.67
CA ASN A 182 -15.59 8.37 -2.11
C ASN A 182 -15.82 9.38 -0.98
N MET A 183 -15.86 8.95 0.29
CA MET A 183 -15.94 9.86 1.45
C MET A 183 -14.56 10.40 1.87
N PHE A 184 -13.47 9.87 1.29
CA PHE A 184 -12.11 10.21 1.66
C PHE A 184 -11.53 11.19 0.64
N ASP A 185 -10.95 12.27 1.14
CA ASP A 185 -10.15 13.20 0.35
C ASP A 185 -8.66 12.87 0.55
N PHE A 186 -8.05 12.20 -0.43
CA PHE A 186 -6.64 11.80 -0.43
C PHE A 186 -5.66 12.95 -0.69
N THR A 187 -6.14 14.19 -0.80
CA THR A 187 -5.27 15.37 -0.61
C THR A 187 -5.00 15.64 0.88
N ILE A 188 -5.83 15.09 1.78
CA ILE A 188 -5.67 15.21 3.23
C ILE A 188 -4.73 14.12 3.77
N PRO A 189 -3.74 14.45 4.62
CA PRO A 189 -2.73 13.50 5.07
C PRO A 189 -3.26 12.22 5.70
N LYS A 190 -4.24 12.31 6.60
CA LYS A 190 -4.81 11.12 7.28
C LYS A 190 -5.43 10.12 6.30
N HIS A 191 -6.13 10.62 5.29
CA HIS A 191 -6.79 9.79 4.28
C HIS A 191 -5.76 9.18 3.33
N ARG A 192 -4.77 9.96 2.89
CA ARG A 192 -3.70 9.47 2.01
C ARG A 192 -2.82 8.43 2.68
N LEU A 193 -2.44 8.64 3.94
CA LEU A 193 -1.71 7.64 4.72
C LEU A 193 -2.52 6.36 4.88
N TRP A 194 -3.81 6.47 5.23
CA TRP A 194 -4.69 5.30 5.30
C TRP A 194 -4.80 4.56 3.97
N GLY A 195 -5.02 5.29 2.86
CA GLY A 195 -5.06 4.70 1.52
C GLY A 195 -3.75 4.00 1.17
N ALA A 196 -2.60 4.61 1.45
CA ALA A 196 -1.29 4.00 1.23
C ALA A 196 -1.12 2.70 2.03
N VAL A 197 -1.45 2.73 3.33
CA VAL A 197 -1.40 1.55 4.19
C VAL A 197 -2.33 0.45 3.70
N PHE A 198 -3.56 0.80 3.35
CA PHE A 198 -4.55 -0.14 2.83
C PHE A 198 -4.09 -0.80 1.54
N ILE A 199 -3.52 -0.05 0.59
CA ILE A 199 -3.05 -0.64 -0.67
C ILE A 199 -1.84 -1.56 -0.43
N LEU A 200 -0.92 -1.19 0.47
CA LEU A 200 0.25 -2.01 0.78
C LEU A 200 -0.10 -3.34 1.46
N ILE A 201 -1.16 -3.38 2.26
CA ILE A 201 -1.58 -4.62 2.93
C ILE A 201 -2.26 -5.61 1.98
N ILE A 202 -2.69 -5.17 0.79
CA ILE A 202 -3.24 -6.08 -0.22
C ILE A 202 -2.14 -7.01 -0.71
N GLU A 203 -2.30 -8.30 -0.43
CA GLU A 203 -1.44 -9.38 -0.89
C GLU A 203 -2.09 -10.15 -2.05
N GLU A 204 -1.29 -10.99 -2.71
CA GLU A 204 -1.84 -11.92 -3.68
C GLU A 204 -2.86 -12.86 -3.01
N PRO A 205 -3.91 -13.28 -3.75
CA PRO A 205 -4.80 -14.31 -3.26
C PRO A 205 -4.01 -15.55 -2.82
N HIS A 206 -4.44 -16.15 -1.70
CA HIS A 206 -3.79 -17.29 -1.07
C HIS A 206 -3.43 -18.40 -2.06
N ASP A 207 -4.32 -18.73 -2.99
CA ASP A 207 -4.08 -19.77 -4.00
C ASP A 207 -2.91 -19.43 -4.93
N LYS A 208 -2.82 -18.18 -5.42
CA LYS A 208 -1.73 -17.72 -6.29
C LYS A 208 -0.41 -17.72 -5.53
N LYS A 209 -0.43 -17.26 -4.28
CA LYS A 209 0.73 -17.22 -3.38
C LYS A 209 1.25 -18.63 -3.08
N MET A 210 0.36 -19.58 -2.82
CA MET A 210 0.70 -21.00 -2.63
C MET A 210 1.26 -21.64 -3.90
N GLU A 211 0.68 -21.37 -5.07
CA GLU A 211 1.22 -21.86 -6.35
C GLU A 211 2.64 -21.37 -6.59
N ARG A 212 2.89 -20.07 -6.38
CA ARG A 212 4.23 -19.47 -6.48
C ARG A 212 5.22 -20.14 -5.53
N TYR A 213 4.85 -20.30 -4.26
CA TYR A 213 5.67 -20.96 -3.25
C TYR A 213 6.06 -22.40 -3.63
N LEU A 214 5.09 -23.21 -4.08
CA LEU A 214 5.33 -24.60 -4.47
C LEU A 214 6.21 -24.71 -5.72
N ASN A 215 6.05 -23.81 -6.69
CA ASN A 215 6.87 -23.77 -7.89
C ASN A 215 8.33 -23.40 -7.58
N GLN A 216 8.55 -22.48 -6.64
CA GLN A 216 9.90 -22.11 -6.19
C GLN A 216 10.58 -23.30 -5.49
N LYS A 217 9.89 -24.01 -4.61
CA LYS A 217 10.41 -25.23 -3.94
C LYS A 217 10.70 -26.38 -4.91
N ALA A 218 9.95 -26.51 -6.00
CA ALA A 218 10.21 -27.53 -7.02
C ALA A 218 11.46 -27.23 -7.86
N SER A 219 11.93 -25.98 -7.87
CA SER A 219 13.06 -25.50 -8.68
C SER A 219 14.38 -25.41 -7.92
N SER A 220 14.36 -25.61 -6.58
CA SER A 220 15.51 -25.58 -5.66
C SER A 220 16.03 -26.98 -5.37
#